data_AF-A0A850I4T2-F1
#
_entry.id   AF-A0A850I4T2-F1
#
_cell.length_a   1.000
_cell.length_b   1.000
_cell.length_c   1.000
_cell.angle_alpha   90.00
_cell.angle_beta   90.00
_cell.angle_gamma   90.00
#
_symmetry.space_group_name_H-M   'P 1'
#
loop_
_entity.id
_entity.type
_entity.pdbx_description
1 polymer ?
#
loop_
_entity_poly.entity_id
_entity_poly.type
_entity_poly.pdbx_seq_one_letter_code
_entity_poly.pdbx_strand_id
1 'polypeptide(L)'
;MQKSSLISLIASVPIAILATGIAISAPDKYTLQVPGGLAFSEFRGYEDWSVIAISENEGVIAVILGNPAMIGAYREGVPGNGKPFPDGARMAKIHWLPKKQEAYPGQPTVPGAQHDVDFMVKDSKRFADSGGWGYGAFEYDAATEVFRPATTADNPPQENDAKCGYACHTVVQNRDYVFTEYGKR
;
A
#
# COMPACT_ATOMS: atom_id res chain seq x y z
N MET A 1 -20.92 84.74 1.19
CA MET A 1 -20.91 83.76 2.31
C MET A 1 -21.88 82.65 2.00
N GLN A 2 -21.38 81.49 1.58
CA GLN A 2 -21.86 80.13 1.91
C GLN A 2 -21.07 79.16 1.03
N LYS A 3 -20.20 78.38 1.69
CA LYS A 3 -19.44 77.29 1.08
C LYS A 3 -20.36 76.07 1.08
N SER A 4 -20.55 75.43 -0.07
CA SER A 4 -21.19 74.11 -0.15
C SER A 4 -20.16 73.11 -0.66
N SER A 5 -19.73 72.25 0.26
CA SER A 5 -18.72 71.22 0.09
C SER A 5 -19.20 70.13 -0.86
N LEU A 6 -18.37 69.78 -1.84
CA LEU A 6 -18.52 68.58 -2.67
C LEU A 6 -18.15 67.35 -1.83
N ILE A 7 -19.12 66.49 -1.55
CA ILE A 7 -18.90 65.16 -0.97
C ILE A 7 -18.62 64.20 -2.13
N SER A 8 -17.35 63.84 -2.33
CA SER A 8 -16.97 62.75 -3.24
C SER A 8 -17.31 61.41 -2.60
N LEU A 9 -18.34 60.75 -3.10
CA LEU A 9 -18.66 59.35 -2.76
C LEU A 9 -17.71 58.43 -3.55
N ILE A 10 -16.70 57.87 -2.88
CA ILE A 10 -15.86 56.82 -3.46
C ILE A 10 -16.58 55.48 -3.23
N ALA A 11 -17.24 54.97 -4.26
CA ALA A 11 -17.81 53.63 -4.25
C ALA A 11 -16.68 52.60 -4.44
N SER A 12 -16.25 51.95 -3.36
CA SER A 12 -15.33 50.81 -3.41
C SER A 12 -16.08 49.56 -3.89
N VAL A 13 -15.83 49.16 -5.14
CA VAL A 13 -16.31 47.89 -5.68
C VAL A 13 -15.40 46.77 -5.14
N PRO A 14 -15.90 45.78 -4.39
CA PRO A 14 -15.09 44.64 -3.98
C PRO A 14 -14.80 43.77 -5.21
N ILE A 15 -13.53 43.62 -5.56
CA ILE A 15 -13.06 42.64 -6.53
C ILE A 15 -13.22 41.26 -5.88
N ALA A 16 -14.24 40.52 -6.30
CA ALA A 16 -14.38 39.12 -5.93
C ALA A 16 -13.30 38.32 -6.66
N ILE A 17 -12.26 37.92 -5.92
CA ILE A 17 -11.26 36.96 -6.41
C ILE A 17 -11.96 35.60 -6.45
N LEU A 18 -12.39 35.18 -7.65
CA LEU A 18 -12.75 33.79 -7.89
C LEU A 18 -11.46 32.96 -7.81
N ALA A 19 -11.22 32.34 -6.65
CA ALA A 19 -10.26 31.28 -6.53
C ALA A 19 -10.77 30.09 -7.35
N THR A 20 -10.33 29.97 -8.60
CA THR A 20 -10.46 28.73 -9.36
C THR A 20 -9.64 27.67 -8.62
N GLY A 21 -10.31 26.82 -7.85
CA GLY A 21 -9.68 25.68 -7.21
C GLY A 21 -9.12 24.76 -8.28
N ILE A 22 -7.81 24.82 -8.49
CA ILE A 22 -7.10 23.81 -9.26
C ILE A 22 -7.16 22.57 -8.37
N ALA A 23 -7.95 21.57 -8.76
CA ALA A 23 -7.87 20.26 -8.15
C ALA A 23 -6.46 19.72 -8.43
N ILE A 24 -5.57 19.80 -7.44
CA ILE A 24 -4.27 19.14 -7.49
C ILE A 24 -4.61 17.65 -7.47
N SER A 25 -4.54 17.00 -8.63
CA SER A 25 -4.68 15.54 -8.72
C SER A 25 -3.64 14.92 -7.80
N ALA A 26 -4.07 13.98 -6.95
CA ALA A 26 -3.17 13.13 -6.20
C ALA A 26 -2.11 12.53 -7.15
N PRO A 27 -0.82 12.48 -6.76
CA PRO A 27 0.21 11.83 -7.55
C PRO A 27 -0.19 10.38 -7.84
N ASP A 28 -0.01 9.93 -9.09
CA ASP A 28 -0.31 8.56 -9.46
C ASP A 28 0.57 7.60 -8.64
N LYS A 29 -0.05 6.74 -7.81
CA LYS A 29 0.67 5.74 -6.99
C LYS A 29 1.63 4.88 -7.81
N TYR A 30 1.36 4.69 -9.10
CA TYR A 30 2.21 3.89 -9.98
C TYR A 30 3.51 4.59 -10.41
N THR A 31 3.73 5.86 -10.06
CA THR A 31 5.03 6.53 -10.19
C THR A 31 5.94 6.31 -8.97
N LEU A 32 5.42 5.71 -7.90
CA LEU A 32 6.19 5.46 -6.68
C LEU A 32 7.13 4.27 -6.83
N GLN A 33 8.30 4.39 -6.20
CA GLN A 33 9.31 3.35 -6.16
C GLN A 33 10.08 3.41 -4.85
N VAL A 34 10.35 2.24 -4.28
CA VAL A 34 11.28 2.08 -3.16
C VAL A 34 12.71 2.20 -3.71
N PRO A 35 13.57 3.08 -3.15
CA PRO A 35 14.96 3.23 -3.58
C PRO A 35 15.70 1.90 -3.84
N GLY A 36 16.21 1.73 -5.06
CA GLY A 36 16.93 0.51 -5.47
C GLY A 36 16.08 -0.77 -5.52
N GLY A 37 14.75 -0.64 -5.36
CA GLY A 37 13.83 -1.76 -5.23
C GLY A 37 12.59 -1.63 -6.09
N LEU A 38 11.47 -2.11 -5.54
CA LEU A 38 10.23 -2.31 -6.29
C LEU A 38 9.55 -1.00 -6.64
N ALA A 39 9.12 -0.88 -7.89
CA ALA A 39 8.15 0.11 -8.30
C ALA A 39 6.74 -0.40 -8.03
N PHE A 40 5.86 0.49 -7.55
CA PHE A 40 4.45 0.16 -7.33
C PHE A 40 3.80 -0.35 -8.64
N SER A 41 4.23 0.18 -9.78
CA SER A 41 3.78 -0.24 -11.12
C SER A 41 4.04 -1.70 -11.48
N GLU A 42 5.01 -2.37 -10.84
CA GLU A 42 5.24 -3.82 -11.04
C GLU A 42 4.09 -4.69 -10.53
N PHE A 43 3.24 -4.12 -9.67
CA PHE A 43 2.09 -4.76 -9.05
C PHE A 43 0.77 -4.19 -9.58
N ARG A 44 0.78 -3.42 -10.68
CA ARG A 44 -0.45 -2.86 -11.27
C ARG A 44 -1.53 -3.93 -11.47
N GLY A 45 -2.73 -3.68 -10.94
CA GLY A 45 -3.86 -4.60 -10.97
C GLY A 45 -3.82 -5.68 -9.88
N TYR A 46 -3.00 -5.52 -8.83
CA TYR A 46 -2.97 -6.45 -7.71
C TYR A 46 -4.32 -6.56 -7.00
N GLU A 47 -5.17 -5.53 -7.10
CA GLU A 47 -6.51 -5.51 -6.55
C GLU A 47 -7.42 -6.61 -7.13
N ASP A 48 -7.12 -7.09 -8.34
CA ASP A 48 -7.83 -8.18 -9.02
C ASP A 48 -7.17 -9.56 -8.82
N TRP A 49 -6.06 -9.63 -8.08
CA TRP A 49 -5.37 -10.89 -7.82
C TRP A 49 -6.14 -11.80 -6.87
N SER A 50 -5.84 -13.10 -6.91
CA SER A 50 -6.54 -14.07 -6.07
C SER A 50 -6.13 -13.93 -4.61
N VAL A 51 -7.10 -13.99 -3.69
CA VAL A 51 -6.84 -14.08 -2.25
C VAL A 51 -6.07 -15.37 -1.93
N ILE A 52 -4.93 -15.23 -1.26
CA ILE A 52 -4.17 -16.32 -0.67
C ILE A 52 -4.75 -16.61 0.72
N ALA A 53 -4.75 -15.59 1.58
CA ALA A 53 -5.18 -15.69 2.98
C ALA A 53 -5.56 -14.31 3.54
N ILE A 54 -6.05 -14.31 4.79
CA ILE A 54 -6.22 -13.12 5.62
C ILE A 54 -5.35 -13.26 6.88
N SER A 55 -4.95 -12.14 7.47
CA SER A 55 -4.26 -12.12 8.76
C SER A 55 -4.69 -10.94 9.61
N GLU A 56 -4.66 -11.08 10.92
CA GLU A 56 -4.82 -9.98 11.87
C GLU A 56 -3.65 -10.01 12.85
N ASN A 57 -3.01 -8.86 13.07
CA ASN A 57 -2.01 -8.69 14.11
C ASN A 57 -2.07 -7.26 14.64
N GLU A 58 -1.87 -7.07 15.94
CA GLU A 58 -1.74 -5.75 16.57
C GLU A 58 -2.86 -4.76 16.22
N GLY A 59 -4.08 -5.26 16.00
CA GLY A 59 -5.23 -4.43 15.64
C GLY A 59 -5.24 -3.95 14.20
N VAL A 60 -4.42 -4.53 13.31
CA VAL A 60 -4.45 -4.31 11.87
C VAL A 60 -4.90 -5.60 11.18
N ILE A 61 -5.85 -5.50 10.25
CA ILE A 61 -6.30 -6.63 9.42
C ILE A 61 -5.70 -6.53 8.03
N ALA A 62 -5.35 -7.67 7.44
CA ALA A 62 -4.75 -7.74 6.12
C ALA A 62 -5.43 -8.77 5.22
N VAL A 63 -5.51 -8.44 3.94
CA VAL A 63 -5.78 -9.40 2.87
C VAL A 63 -4.49 -9.60 2.09
N ILE A 64 -4.10 -10.86 1.90
CA ILE A 64 -2.90 -11.24 1.16
C ILE A 64 -3.33 -11.83 -0.18
N LEU A 65 -2.84 -11.24 -1.26
CA LEU A 65 -3.20 -11.52 -2.64
C LEU A 65 -2.00 -12.09 -3.40
N GLY A 66 -2.24 -12.98 -4.35
CA GLY A 66 -1.22 -13.64 -5.15
C GLY A 66 -1.51 -13.55 -6.64
N ASN A 67 -0.49 -13.22 -7.43
CA ASN A 67 -0.60 -13.30 -8.88
C ASN A 67 -0.75 -14.77 -9.35
N PRO A 68 -1.10 -15.03 -10.62
CA PRO A 68 -1.30 -16.39 -11.11
C PRO A 68 -0.10 -17.34 -10.89
N ALA A 69 1.13 -16.84 -11.00
CA ALA A 69 2.34 -17.62 -10.74
C ALA A 69 2.41 -18.07 -9.26
N MET A 70 2.13 -17.15 -8.33
CA MET A 70 2.10 -17.44 -6.90
C MET A 70 1.01 -18.46 -6.54
N ILE A 71 -0.19 -18.29 -7.07
CA ILE A 71 -1.30 -19.22 -6.85
C ILE A 71 -1.02 -20.60 -7.47
N GLY A 72 -0.42 -20.64 -8.66
CA GLY A 72 0.02 -21.89 -9.29
C GLY A 72 1.00 -22.66 -8.39
N ALA A 73 2.02 -21.98 -7.88
CA ALA A 73 3.00 -22.57 -6.98
C ALA A 73 2.34 -23.15 -5.71
N TYR A 74 1.45 -22.40 -5.07
CA TYR A 74 0.72 -22.91 -3.91
C TYR A 74 -0.14 -24.14 -4.22
N ARG A 75 -0.80 -24.18 -5.39
CA ARG A 75 -1.58 -25.35 -5.83
C ARG A 75 -0.72 -26.59 -6.08
N GLU A 76 0.54 -26.40 -6.48
CA GLU A 76 1.54 -27.47 -6.59
C GLU A 76 2.14 -27.88 -5.23
N GLY A 77 1.73 -27.21 -4.14
CA GLY A 77 2.19 -27.47 -2.78
C GLY A 77 3.46 -26.72 -2.39
N VAL A 78 3.90 -25.71 -3.15
CA VAL A 78 5.04 -24.86 -2.76
C VAL A 78 4.69 -24.02 -1.52
N PRO A 79 5.63 -23.85 -0.56
CA PRO A 79 6.95 -24.46 -0.47
C PRO A 79 6.95 -25.82 0.24
N GLY A 80 5.79 -26.31 0.70
CA GLY A 80 5.66 -27.58 1.42
C GLY A 80 6.10 -28.82 0.63
N ASN A 81 6.18 -28.74 -0.69
CA ASN A 81 6.73 -29.77 -1.57
C ASN A 81 8.27 -29.73 -1.71
N GLY A 82 8.95 -28.86 -0.97
CA GLY A 82 10.41 -28.73 -0.97
C GLY A 82 10.99 -27.92 -2.13
N LYS A 83 10.16 -27.36 -3.03
CA LYS A 83 10.59 -26.45 -4.09
C LYS A 83 10.45 -24.99 -3.65
N PRO A 84 11.26 -24.06 -4.18
CA PRO A 84 11.05 -22.63 -4.00
C PRO A 84 9.89 -22.14 -4.88
N PHE A 85 9.40 -20.94 -4.59
CA PHE A 85 8.50 -20.21 -5.49
C PHE A 85 9.24 -19.84 -6.78
N PRO A 86 8.55 -19.86 -7.94
CA PRO A 86 9.16 -19.52 -9.22
C PRO A 86 9.42 -18.01 -9.33
N ASP A 87 10.44 -17.63 -10.11
CA ASP A 87 10.64 -16.23 -10.50
C ASP A 87 9.36 -15.67 -11.16
N GLY A 88 9.02 -14.43 -10.81
CA GLY A 88 7.78 -13.77 -11.19
C GLY A 88 6.59 -14.05 -10.27
N ALA A 89 6.71 -14.92 -9.27
CA ALA A 89 5.72 -15.01 -8.19
C ALA A 89 5.65 -13.68 -7.42
N ARG A 90 4.43 -13.17 -7.19
CA ARG A 90 4.18 -11.89 -6.54
C ARG A 90 3.11 -12.01 -5.48
N MET A 91 3.29 -11.27 -4.39
CA MET A 91 2.26 -11.05 -3.37
C MET A 91 2.03 -9.56 -3.16
N ALA A 92 0.78 -9.21 -2.93
CA ALA A 92 0.38 -7.92 -2.39
C ALA A 92 -0.37 -8.14 -1.08
N LYS A 93 0.01 -7.43 -0.03
CA LYS A 93 -0.64 -7.48 1.27
C LYS A 93 -1.20 -6.10 1.57
N ILE A 94 -2.53 -6.02 1.68
CA ILE A 94 -3.23 -4.76 1.91
C ILE A 94 -3.66 -4.72 3.37
N HIS A 95 -3.31 -3.66 4.09
CA HIS A 95 -3.63 -3.49 5.50
C HIS A 95 -4.71 -2.43 5.71
N TRP A 96 -5.60 -2.70 6.67
CA TRP A 96 -6.58 -1.74 7.14
C TRP A 96 -6.62 -1.71 8.66
N LEU A 97 -6.94 -0.53 9.19
CA LEU A 97 -7.43 -0.39 10.56
C LEU A 97 -8.88 -0.89 10.58
N PRO A 98 -9.18 -2.02 11.24
CA PRO A 98 -10.52 -2.59 11.28
C PRO A 98 -11.47 -1.67 12.03
N LYS A 99 -12.75 -1.70 11.63
CA LYS A 99 -13.84 -1.03 12.38
C LYS A 99 -15.03 -1.95 12.52
N LYS A 100 -15.84 -1.72 13.55
CA LYS A 100 -17.18 -2.31 13.63
C LYS A 100 -18.13 -1.58 12.69
N GLN A 101 -18.95 -2.35 12.00
CA GLN A 101 -20.03 -1.81 11.18
C GLN A 101 -21.33 -1.74 11.98
N GLU A 102 -21.50 -0.64 12.71
CA GLU A 102 -22.63 -0.42 13.64
C GLU A 102 -24.01 -0.49 12.96
N ALA A 103 -24.09 -0.19 11.67
CA ALA A 103 -25.37 -0.15 10.94
C ALA A 103 -25.92 -1.53 10.55
N TYR A 104 -25.13 -2.61 10.68
CA TYR A 104 -25.52 -3.94 10.19
C TYR A 104 -25.81 -4.92 11.35
N PRO A 105 -26.73 -5.90 11.16
CA PRO A 105 -26.97 -6.94 12.14
C PRO A 105 -25.68 -7.66 12.53
N GLY A 106 -25.47 -7.84 13.84
CA GLY A 106 -24.27 -8.49 14.38
C GLY A 106 -23.00 -7.63 14.38
N GLN A 107 -23.06 -6.39 13.86
CA GLN A 107 -21.98 -5.40 13.92
C GLN A 107 -20.61 -5.97 13.53
N PRO A 108 -20.48 -6.56 12.33
CA PRO A 108 -19.26 -7.26 11.94
C PRO A 108 -18.05 -6.32 11.92
N THR A 109 -16.88 -6.89 12.21
CA THR A 109 -15.60 -6.23 11.97
C THR A 109 -15.31 -6.24 10.48
N VAL A 110 -15.03 -5.07 9.91
CA VAL A 110 -14.79 -4.86 8.47
C VAL A 110 -13.57 -3.95 8.25
N PRO A 111 -13.00 -3.90 7.03
CA PRO A 111 -12.00 -2.89 6.68
C PRO A 111 -12.48 -1.46 6.97
N GLY A 112 -11.64 -0.70 7.67
CA GLY A 112 -11.81 0.74 7.91
C GLY A 112 -10.88 1.55 7.03
N ALA A 113 -10.12 2.47 7.62
CA ALA A 113 -9.11 3.23 6.89
C ALA A 113 -8.00 2.30 6.40
N GLN A 114 -7.57 2.47 5.15
CA GLN A 114 -6.40 1.76 4.64
C GLN A 114 -5.16 2.29 5.36
N HIS A 115 -4.28 1.37 5.78
CA HIS A 115 -3.07 1.68 6.50
C HIS A 115 -1.89 1.74 5.52
N ASP A 116 -1.61 0.63 4.86
CA ASP A 116 -0.50 0.49 3.91
C ASP A 116 -0.77 -0.62 2.89
N VAL A 117 0.14 -0.76 1.92
CA VAL A 117 0.28 -1.94 1.08
C VAL A 117 1.74 -2.38 1.04
N ASP A 118 1.97 -3.66 1.30
CA ASP A 118 3.25 -4.32 1.14
C ASP A 118 3.29 -5.19 -0.12
N PHE A 119 4.44 -5.19 -0.77
CA PHE A 119 4.72 -5.98 -1.96
C PHE A 119 5.94 -6.86 -1.77
N MET A 120 5.88 -8.06 -2.35
CA MET A 120 7.07 -8.88 -2.56
C MET A 120 7.03 -9.62 -3.91
N VAL A 121 8.19 -9.77 -4.55
CA VAL A 121 8.34 -10.49 -5.82
C VAL A 121 9.58 -11.39 -5.80
N LYS A 122 9.43 -12.61 -6.32
CA LYS A 122 10.54 -13.51 -6.58
C LYS A 122 11.24 -13.08 -7.87
N ASP A 123 12.49 -12.68 -7.75
CA ASP A 123 13.41 -12.48 -8.87
C ASP A 123 14.82 -12.86 -8.40
N SER A 124 15.16 -14.12 -8.62
CA SER A 124 16.41 -14.73 -8.16
C SER A 124 17.67 -14.01 -8.64
N LYS A 125 17.58 -13.30 -9.77
CA LYS A 125 18.72 -12.55 -10.34
C LYS A 125 18.79 -11.15 -9.77
N ARG A 126 17.66 -10.43 -9.73
CA ARG A 126 17.62 -9.04 -9.26
C ARG A 126 17.85 -8.93 -7.75
N PHE A 127 17.44 -9.94 -6.99
CA PHE A 127 17.45 -9.94 -5.53
C PHE A 127 18.28 -11.09 -4.95
N ALA A 128 19.41 -11.41 -5.59
CA ALA A 128 20.28 -12.52 -5.19
C ALA A 128 20.82 -12.40 -3.75
N ASP A 129 20.92 -11.18 -3.22
CA ASP A 129 21.41 -10.88 -1.88
C ASP A 129 20.29 -10.81 -0.79
N SER A 130 19.07 -11.17 -1.17
CA SER A 130 17.86 -11.16 -0.32
C SER A 130 17.02 -12.43 -0.51
N GLY A 131 17.70 -13.57 -0.75
CA GLY A 131 17.04 -14.86 -0.93
C GLY A 131 16.25 -14.98 -2.24
N GLY A 132 16.54 -14.12 -3.21
CA GLY A 132 15.81 -14.01 -4.48
C GLY A 132 14.49 -13.25 -4.37
N TRP A 133 14.24 -12.52 -3.28
CA TRP A 133 13.01 -11.77 -3.04
C TRP A 133 13.28 -10.28 -2.89
N GLY A 134 12.54 -9.48 -3.65
CA GLY A 134 12.48 -8.03 -3.44
C GLY A 134 11.25 -7.68 -2.63
N TYR A 135 11.37 -6.63 -1.82
CA TYR A 135 10.33 -6.14 -0.92
C TYR A 135 10.06 -4.65 -1.17
N GLY A 136 8.87 -4.19 -0.80
CA GLY A 136 8.53 -2.78 -0.76
C GLY A 136 7.26 -2.52 0.03
N ALA A 137 7.30 -1.52 0.91
CA ALA A 137 6.18 -1.10 1.73
C ALA A 137 5.75 0.32 1.35
N PHE A 138 4.44 0.56 1.26
CA PHE A 138 3.88 1.84 0.86
C PHE A 138 2.77 2.27 1.83
N GLU A 139 3.06 3.29 2.63
CA GLU A 139 2.12 3.91 3.57
C GLU A 139 1.03 4.66 2.82
N TYR A 140 -0.20 4.60 3.33
CA TYR A 140 -1.35 5.30 2.78
C TYR A 140 -1.81 6.42 3.72
N ASP A 141 -1.88 7.64 3.21
CA ASP A 141 -2.52 8.75 3.90
C ASP A 141 -3.99 8.83 3.49
N ALA A 142 -4.88 8.40 4.41
CA ALA A 142 -6.32 8.42 4.16
C ALA A 142 -6.93 9.83 4.04
N ALA A 143 -6.26 10.88 4.51
CA ALA A 143 -6.74 12.26 4.38
C ALA A 143 -6.43 12.85 3.00
N THR A 144 -5.30 12.47 2.41
CA THR A 144 -4.87 12.96 1.10
C THR A 144 -5.08 11.96 -0.04
N GLU A 145 -5.40 10.70 0.31
CA GLU A 145 -5.56 9.57 -0.62
C GLU A 145 -4.28 9.27 -1.42
N VAL A 146 -3.12 9.51 -0.82
CA VAL A 146 -1.81 9.36 -1.46
C VAL A 146 -1.01 8.25 -0.79
N PHE A 147 -0.27 7.49 -1.60
CA PHE A 147 0.76 6.57 -1.13
C PHE A 147 2.13 7.23 -1.08
N ARG A 148 2.98 6.77 -0.17
CA ARG A 148 4.43 7.03 -0.21
C ARG A 148 5.19 5.77 0.19
N PRO A 149 6.45 5.60 -0.24
CA PRO A 149 7.31 4.58 0.36
C PRO A 149 7.33 4.73 1.89
N ALA A 150 7.26 3.61 2.59
CA ALA A 150 7.48 3.58 4.03
C ALA A 150 8.91 4.04 4.35
N THR A 151 9.16 4.37 5.61
CA THR A 151 10.43 4.88 6.13
C THR A 151 10.60 4.46 7.59
N THR A 152 11.81 4.65 8.12
CA THR A 152 12.09 4.35 9.53
C THR A 152 11.40 5.30 10.52
N ALA A 153 10.74 6.35 10.03
CA ALA A 153 9.89 7.23 10.81
C ALA A 153 8.45 6.70 10.97
N ASP A 154 8.09 5.64 10.25
CA ASP A 154 6.77 5.00 10.34
C ASP A 154 6.67 4.07 11.55
N ASN A 155 5.45 3.60 11.83
CA ASN A 155 5.18 2.71 12.96
C ASN A 155 4.37 1.49 12.51
N PRO A 156 4.96 0.28 12.49
CA PRO A 156 6.35 -0.01 12.87
C PRO A 156 7.37 0.59 11.88
N PRO A 157 8.62 0.86 12.30
CA PRO A 157 9.66 1.35 11.39
C PRO A 157 9.91 0.37 10.25
N GLN A 158 9.90 0.86 9.02
CA GLN A 158 10.21 0.08 7.82
C GLN A 158 11.36 0.73 7.05
N GLU A 159 12.38 -0.06 6.73
CA GLU A 159 13.38 0.41 5.77
C GLU A 159 12.74 0.59 4.39
N ASN A 160 13.41 1.35 3.52
CA ASN A 160 12.87 1.73 2.22
C ASN A 160 13.84 1.42 1.08
N ASP A 161 14.51 0.29 1.18
CA ASP A 161 15.22 -0.35 0.08
C ASP A 161 14.56 -1.68 -0.31
N ALA A 162 15.09 -2.33 -1.36
CA ALA A 162 14.59 -3.61 -1.83
C ALA A 162 14.68 -4.76 -0.80
N LYS A 163 15.40 -4.56 0.31
CA LYS A 163 15.69 -5.55 1.36
C LYS A 163 14.91 -5.28 2.64
N CYS A 164 14.02 -4.28 2.67
CA CYS A 164 13.32 -3.88 3.89
C CYS A 164 12.63 -5.05 4.62
N GLY A 165 12.09 -6.02 3.89
CA GLY A 165 11.49 -7.22 4.47
C GLY A 165 12.44 -8.40 4.72
N TYR A 166 13.66 -8.38 4.17
CA TYR A 166 14.51 -9.58 4.10
C TYR A 166 14.93 -10.11 5.49
N ALA A 167 15.31 -9.22 6.40
CA ALA A 167 15.72 -9.63 7.75
C ALA A 167 14.58 -10.33 8.50
N CYS A 168 13.36 -9.79 8.43
CA CYS A 168 12.17 -10.38 9.06
C CYS A 168 11.81 -11.72 8.39
N HIS A 169 11.81 -11.77 7.06
CA HIS A 169 11.43 -12.96 6.30
C HIS A 169 12.45 -14.09 6.36
N THR A 170 13.69 -13.81 6.76
CA THR A 170 14.74 -14.84 6.98
C THR A 170 14.35 -15.85 8.06
N VAL A 171 13.47 -15.49 9.01
CA VAL A 171 12.94 -16.41 10.03
C VAL A 171 12.25 -17.62 9.40
N VAL A 172 11.65 -17.45 8.21
CA VAL A 172 10.98 -18.50 7.42
C VAL A 172 11.73 -18.81 6.11
N GLN A 173 13.06 -18.68 6.09
CA GLN A 173 13.87 -19.04 4.92
C GLN A 173 13.65 -20.49 4.45
N ASN A 174 13.33 -21.41 5.38
CA ASN A 174 12.99 -22.80 5.07
C ASN A 174 11.66 -22.97 4.33
N ARG A 175 10.88 -21.89 4.23
CA ARG A 175 9.63 -21.78 3.46
C ARG A 175 9.79 -20.80 2.29
N ASP A 176 11.01 -20.68 1.79
CA ASP A 176 11.39 -19.74 0.75
C ASP A 176 10.96 -18.30 1.07
N TYR A 177 11.17 -17.88 2.33
CA TYR A 177 10.94 -16.51 2.81
C TYR A 177 9.46 -16.09 2.80
N VAL A 178 8.50 -17.02 2.72
CA VAL A 178 7.06 -16.69 2.70
C VAL A 178 6.36 -17.24 3.95
N PHE A 179 5.81 -16.33 4.77
CA PHE A 179 5.02 -16.68 5.95
C PHE A 179 3.65 -17.26 5.59
N THR A 180 3.00 -16.68 4.58
CA THR A 180 1.59 -16.96 4.29
C THR A 180 1.37 -18.39 3.79
N GLU A 181 0.46 -19.09 4.44
CA GLU A 181 0.00 -20.41 4.01
C GLU A 181 -1.19 -20.29 3.07
N TYR A 182 -1.28 -21.21 2.11
CA TYR A 182 -2.45 -21.30 1.23
C TYR A 182 -3.47 -22.25 1.83
N GLY A 183 -4.45 -21.67 2.53
CA GLY A 183 -5.50 -22.43 3.20
C GLY A 183 -6.35 -23.25 2.22
N LYS A 184 -6.80 -24.43 2.68
CA LYS A 184 -7.76 -25.27 1.95
C LYS A 184 -9.09 -24.53 1.86
N ARG A 185 -9.67 -24.50 0.66
CA ARG A 185 -10.94 -23.84 0.35
C ARG A 185 -11.64 -24.57 -0.80
#